data_AF-A0A1M4WKK7-F1
#
_entry.id   AF-A0A1M4WKK7-F1
#
_cell.length_a   1.000
_cell.length_b   1.000
_cell.length_c   1.000
_cell.angle_alpha   90.00
_cell.angle_beta   90.00
_cell.angle_gamma   90.00
#
_symmetry.space_group_name_H-M   'P 1'
#
loop_
_entity.id
_entity.type
_entity.pdbx_description
1 polymer ?
#
loop_
_entity_poly.entity_id
_entity_poly.type
_entity_poly.pdbx_seq_one_letter_code
_entity_poly.pdbx_strand_id
1 'polypeptide(L)'
;MTFQAPATTDQLLHEAESIQLYGKLLEQINKDFNLANEPVDFHPSTSPEELKIQLHEKIYRLLQHRYAELLNLLYIIDVPEDNLKQLDGADTAVLAEQIAYLVLRREWMKVWFRAHY
;
A
#
# COMPACT_ATOMS: atom_id res chain seq x y z
N MET A 1 3.97 -0.10 -23.37
CA MET A 1 3.27 -1.08 -22.49
C MET A 1 2.27 -0.32 -21.65
N THR A 2 1.02 -0.77 -21.58
CA THR A 2 -0.03 -0.18 -20.74
C THR A 2 0.03 -0.82 -19.35
N PHE A 3 0.13 -0.02 -18.29
CA PHE A 3 0.02 -0.52 -16.92
C PHE A 3 -1.40 -1.00 -16.66
N GLN A 4 -1.55 -2.27 -16.28
CA GLN A 4 -2.82 -2.83 -15.81
C GLN A 4 -2.68 -3.14 -14.33
N ALA A 5 -3.41 -2.40 -13.49
CA ALA A 5 -3.37 -2.64 -12.06
C ALA A 5 -3.96 -4.02 -11.72
N PRO A 6 -3.26 -4.86 -10.95
CA PRO A 6 -3.78 -6.15 -10.47
C PRO A 6 -5.03 -5.96 -9.62
N ALA A 7 -5.99 -6.89 -9.69
CA ALA A 7 -7.30 -6.72 -9.05
C ALA A 7 -7.27 -6.99 -7.54
N THR A 8 -6.28 -7.75 -7.06
CA THR A 8 -6.14 -8.10 -5.63
C THR A 8 -4.71 -7.90 -5.15
N THR A 9 -4.54 -7.79 -3.82
CA THR A 9 -3.23 -7.74 -3.17
C THR A 9 -2.36 -8.94 -3.55
N ASP A 10 -2.92 -10.15 -3.53
CA ASP A 10 -2.16 -11.37 -3.84
C ASP A 10 -1.64 -11.38 -5.29
N GLN A 11 -2.48 -10.94 -6.25
CA GLN A 11 -2.06 -10.81 -7.64
C GLN A 11 -0.95 -9.77 -7.81
N LEU A 12 -1.04 -8.64 -7.10
CA LEU A 12 -0.05 -7.58 -7.14
C LEU A 12 1.29 -8.06 -6.62
N LEU A 13 1.30 -8.70 -5.46
CA LEU A 13 2.53 -9.19 -4.85
C LEU A 13 3.16 -10.29 -5.70
N HIS A 14 2.34 -11.21 -6.23
CA HIS A 14 2.81 -12.23 -7.16
C HIS A 14 3.42 -11.63 -8.42
N GLU A 15 2.80 -10.60 -9.01
CA GLU A 15 3.36 -9.89 -10.15
C GLU A 15 4.72 -9.27 -9.78
N ALA A 16 4.79 -8.53 -8.67
CA ALA A 16 6.00 -7.88 -8.20
C ALA A 16 7.16 -8.86 -7.97
N GLU A 17 6.89 -10.05 -7.45
CA GLU A 17 7.87 -11.13 -7.33
C GLU A 17 8.28 -11.67 -8.71
N SER A 18 7.30 -11.96 -9.57
CA SER A 18 7.53 -12.58 -10.89
C SER A 18 8.42 -11.74 -11.81
N ILE A 19 8.35 -10.41 -11.68
CA ILE A 19 9.18 -9.47 -12.45
C ILE A 19 10.36 -8.90 -11.63
N GLN A 20 10.68 -9.50 -10.48
CA GLN A 20 11.82 -9.17 -9.62
C GLN A 20 11.85 -7.70 -9.14
N LEU A 21 10.68 -7.09 -8.92
CA LEU A 21 10.54 -5.72 -8.42
C LEU A 21 10.03 -5.63 -6.99
N TYR A 22 9.72 -6.76 -6.34
CA TYR A 22 9.22 -6.80 -4.97
C TYR A 22 10.13 -6.08 -3.96
N GLY A 23 11.46 -6.24 -4.05
CA GLY A 23 12.38 -5.49 -3.18
C GLY A 23 12.25 -3.96 -3.34
N LYS A 24 12.07 -3.48 -4.58
CA LYS A 24 11.85 -2.04 -4.85
C LYS A 24 10.48 -1.57 -4.34
N LEU A 25 9.49 -2.45 -4.32
CA LEU A 25 8.19 -2.17 -3.71
C LEU A 25 8.33 -1.94 -2.20
N LEU A 26 9.08 -2.79 -1.49
CA LEU A 26 9.37 -2.60 -0.06
C LEU A 26 10.08 -1.28 0.21
N GLU A 27 11.14 -0.97 -0.56
CA GLU A 27 11.88 0.29 -0.44
C GLU A 27 10.98 1.51 -0.64
N GLN A 28 10.11 1.44 -1.65
CA GLN A 28 9.22 2.52 -2.00
C GLN A 28 8.12 2.72 -0.94
N ILE A 29 7.58 1.64 -0.36
CA ILE A 29 6.66 1.70 0.78
C ILE A 29 7.34 2.33 2.00
N ASN A 30 8.52 1.82 2.40
CA ASN A 30 9.27 2.37 3.54
C ASN A 30 9.52 3.87 3.36
N LYS A 31 9.93 4.29 2.15
CA LYS A 31 10.18 5.69 1.84
C LYS A 31 8.94 6.57 2.04
N ASP A 32 7.81 6.20 1.46
CA ASP A 32 6.63 7.06 1.46
C ASP A 32 5.96 7.10 2.85
N PHE A 33 5.98 5.99 3.59
CA PHE A 33 5.56 5.97 5.01
C PHE A 33 6.47 6.81 5.91
N ASN A 34 7.79 6.82 5.66
CA ASN A 34 8.72 7.71 6.36
C ASN A 34 8.41 9.19 6.08
N LEU A 35 8.10 9.54 4.82
CA LEU A 35 7.68 10.90 4.46
C LEU A 35 6.37 11.32 5.14
N ALA A 36 5.48 10.36 5.38
CA ALA A 36 4.23 10.57 6.11
C ALA A 36 4.37 10.65 7.63
N ASN A 37 5.59 10.58 8.16
CA ASN A 37 5.88 10.52 9.59
C ASN A 37 5.19 9.33 10.30
N GLU A 38 4.92 8.26 9.56
CA GLU A 38 4.33 7.02 10.06
C GLU A 38 5.20 5.83 9.66
N PRO A 39 6.49 5.82 10.05
CA PRO A 39 7.50 4.90 9.53
C PRO A 39 7.07 3.43 9.65
N VAL A 40 7.39 2.67 8.60
CA VAL A 40 7.39 1.20 8.56
C VAL A 40 8.80 0.77 8.15
N ASP A 41 9.21 -0.41 8.61
CA ASP A 41 10.58 -0.91 8.40
C ASP A 41 10.51 -2.33 7.83
N PHE A 42 10.06 -2.44 6.58
CA PHE A 42 10.07 -3.71 5.88
C PHE A 42 11.49 -4.06 5.45
N HIS A 43 12.02 -5.14 6.02
CA HIS A 43 13.34 -5.66 5.68
C HIS A 43 13.31 -6.29 4.27
N PRO A 44 14.42 -6.33 3.51
CA PRO A 44 14.46 -6.99 2.21
C PRO A 44 14.07 -8.47 2.20
N SER A 45 14.06 -9.13 3.36
CA SER A 45 13.62 -10.52 3.53
C SER A 45 12.15 -10.66 3.92
N THR A 46 11.40 -9.57 4.09
CA THR A 46 9.97 -9.60 4.40
C THR A 46 9.21 -10.29 3.27
N SER A 47 8.51 -11.37 3.57
CA SER A 47 7.71 -12.09 2.57
C SER A 47 6.45 -11.31 2.16
N PRO A 48 5.88 -11.60 0.98
CA PRO A 48 4.61 -11.00 0.54
C PRO A 48 3.48 -11.10 1.57
N GLU A 49 3.36 -12.26 2.22
CA GLU A 49 2.32 -12.51 3.22
C GLU A 49 2.55 -11.66 4.48
N GLU A 50 3.80 -11.56 4.95
CA GLU A 50 4.15 -10.69 6.07
C GLU A 50 3.89 -9.22 5.74
N LEU A 51 4.22 -8.76 4.52
CA LEU A 51 3.92 -7.40 4.07
C LEU A 51 2.41 -7.13 4.11
N LYS A 52 1.61 -8.05 3.56
CA LYS A 52 0.15 -7.95 3.53
C LYS A 52 -0.43 -7.81 4.94
N ILE A 53 -0.02 -8.68 5.87
CA ILE A 53 -0.50 -8.67 7.26
C ILE A 53 -0.07 -7.38 7.97
N GLN A 54 1.21 -7.02 7.91
CA GLN A 54 1.73 -5.86 8.63
C GLN A 54 1.17 -4.53 8.09
N LEU A 55 1.00 -4.42 6.77
CA LEU A 55 0.39 -3.24 6.16
C LEU A 55 -1.07 -3.11 6.56
N HIS A 56 -1.83 -4.21 6.55
CA HIS A 56 -3.22 -4.22 7.03
C HIS A 56 -3.32 -3.76 8.49
N GLU A 57 -2.51 -4.33 9.38
CA GLU A 57 -2.48 -3.94 10.79
C GLU A 57 -2.11 -2.46 10.98
N LYS A 58 -1.12 -1.96 10.24
CA LYS A 58 -0.69 -0.57 10.30
C LYS A 58 -1.84 0.37 9.91
N ILE A 59 -2.50 0.10 8.80
CA ILE A 59 -3.64 0.89 8.33
C ILE A 59 -4.81 0.79 9.30
N TYR A 60 -5.11 -0.39 9.84
CA TYR A 60 -6.16 -0.58 10.83
C TYR A 60 -5.93 0.28 12.09
N ARG A 61 -4.70 0.28 12.62
CA ARG A 61 -4.34 1.13 13.78
C ARG A 61 -4.47 2.62 13.46
N LEU A 62 -4.05 3.04 12.27
CA LEU A 62 -4.20 4.43 11.82
C LEU A 62 -5.68 4.81 11.73
N LEU A 63 -6.51 3.94 11.15
CA LEU A 63 -7.95 4.17 11.02
C LEU A 63 -8.65 4.31 12.39
N GLN A 64 -8.25 3.50 13.39
CA GLN A 64 -8.88 3.53 14.72
C GLN A 64 -8.40 4.65 15.62
N HIS A 65 -7.11 5.02 15.55
CA HIS A 65 -6.49 5.85 16.58
C HIS A 65 -5.87 7.14 16.05
N ARG A 66 -5.64 7.23 14.73
CA ARG A 66 -4.80 8.26 14.09
C ARG A 66 -5.29 8.61 12.68
N TYR A 67 -6.57 9.02 12.61
CA TYR A 67 -7.22 9.25 11.32
C TYR A 67 -6.60 10.42 10.54
N ALA A 68 -6.12 11.47 11.23
CA ALA A 68 -5.45 12.59 10.58
C ALA A 68 -4.13 12.17 9.92
N GLU A 69 -3.39 11.29 10.59
CA GLU A 69 -2.15 10.70 10.09
C GLU A 69 -2.42 9.74 8.93
N LEU A 70 -3.54 8.99 8.97
CA LEU A 70 -4.00 8.21 7.82
C LEU A 70 -4.24 9.09 6.60
N LEU A 71 -4.97 10.21 6.74
CA LEU A 71 -5.20 11.13 5.62
C LEU A 71 -3.88 11.70 5.08
N ASN A 72 -2.95 12.07 5.95
CA ASN A 72 -1.63 12.55 5.56
C ASN A 72 -0.84 11.49 4.77
N LEU A 73 -0.86 10.24 5.22
CA LEU A 73 -0.25 9.11 4.52
C LEU A 73 -0.85 8.94 3.12
N LEU A 74 -2.17 8.92 3.01
CA LEU A 74 -2.87 8.74 1.73
C LEU A 74 -2.57 9.87 0.75
N TYR A 75 -2.48 11.12 1.24
CA TYR A 75 -2.08 12.27 0.44
C TYR A 75 -0.65 12.12 -0.12
N ILE A 76 0.32 11.73 0.70
CA ILE A 76 1.73 11.56 0.28
C ILE A 76 1.87 10.41 -0.73
N ILE A 77 1.08 9.35 -0.56
CA ILE A 77 1.08 8.17 -1.43
C ILE A 77 0.35 8.43 -2.76
N ASP A 78 -0.38 9.53 -2.89
CA ASP A 78 -1.25 9.85 -4.03
C ASP A 78 -2.43 8.87 -4.18
N VAL A 79 -3.06 8.52 -3.05
CA VAL A 79 -4.34 7.81 -3.00
C VAL A 79 -5.48 8.84 -3.04
N PRO A 80 -6.34 8.86 -4.07
CA PRO A 80 -7.47 9.78 -4.14
C PRO A 80 -8.46 9.55 -2.99
N GLU A 81 -8.86 10.63 -2.30
CA GLU A 81 -9.86 10.58 -1.22
C GLU A 81 -11.24 10.11 -1.71
N ASP A 82 -11.58 10.33 -2.98
CA ASP A 82 -12.84 9.83 -3.54
C ASP A 82 -12.91 8.29 -3.55
N ASN A 83 -11.77 7.60 -3.50
CA ASN A 83 -11.77 6.15 -3.29
C ASN A 83 -12.23 5.79 -1.87
N LEU A 84 -11.95 6.63 -0.87
CA LEU A 84 -12.36 6.40 0.53
C LEU A 84 -13.86 6.62 0.73
N LYS A 85 -14.44 7.62 0.04
CA LYS A 85 -15.88 7.91 0.11
C LYS A 85 -16.77 6.79 -0.46
N GLN A 86 -16.18 5.90 -1.26
CA GLN A 86 -16.84 4.75 -1.87
C GLN A 86 -16.72 3.47 -1.04
N LEU A 87 -15.92 3.49 0.04
CA LEU A 87 -15.72 2.32 0.90
C LEU A 87 -16.87 2.22 1.92
N ASP A 88 -17.41 1.02 2.05
CA ASP A 88 -18.57 0.77 2.91
C ASP A 88 -18.13 0.73 4.38
N GLY A 89 -18.59 1.70 5.18
CA GLY A 89 -18.06 2.00 6.50
C GLY A 89 -18.51 1.10 7.66
N ALA A 90 -19.10 -0.06 7.35
CA ALA A 90 -19.73 -0.92 8.35
C ALA A 90 -18.73 -1.74 9.19
N ASP A 91 -17.56 -2.06 8.64
CA ASP A 91 -16.51 -2.84 9.31
C ASP A 91 -15.12 -2.20 9.11
N THR A 92 -14.53 -1.73 10.21
CA THR A 92 -13.20 -1.12 10.25
C THR A 92 -12.10 -2.05 9.73
N ALA A 93 -12.22 -3.36 9.95
CA ALA A 93 -11.23 -4.33 9.47
C ALA A 93 -11.26 -4.45 7.94
N VAL A 94 -12.47 -4.48 7.36
CA VAL A 94 -12.68 -4.50 5.90
C VAL A 94 -12.23 -3.19 5.27
N LEU A 95 -12.53 -2.05 5.89
CA LEU A 95 -12.02 -0.75 5.45
C LEU A 95 -10.50 -0.72 5.43
N ALA A 96 -9.85 -1.22 6.49
CA ALA A 96 -8.40 -1.25 6.55
C ALA A 96 -7.79 -2.13 5.46
N GLU A 97 -8.43 -3.24 5.11
CA GLU A 97 -8.01 -4.12 4.01
C GLU A 97 -8.09 -3.40 2.66
N GLN A 98 -9.20 -2.73 2.39
CA GLN A 98 -9.42 -1.97 1.16
C GLN A 98 -8.41 -0.82 1.03
N ILE A 99 -8.17 -0.07 2.11
CA ILE A 99 -7.19 1.03 2.13
C ILE A 99 -5.76 0.49 1.96
N ALA A 100 -5.41 -0.62 2.63
CA ALA A 100 -4.09 -1.24 2.48
C ALA A 100 -3.84 -1.66 1.01
N TYR A 101 -4.84 -2.22 0.34
CA TYR A 101 -4.76 -2.50 -1.10
C TYR A 101 -4.58 -1.23 -1.94
N LEU A 102 -5.33 -0.15 -1.67
CA LEU A 102 -5.19 1.11 -2.41
C LEU A 102 -3.78 1.72 -2.26
N VAL A 103 -3.23 1.70 -1.05
CA VAL A 103 -1.86 2.11 -0.76
C VAL A 103 -0.88 1.27 -1.56
N LEU A 104 -0.96 -0.06 -1.44
CA LEU A 104 -0.07 -0.98 -2.12
C LEU A 104 -0.14 -0.83 -3.65
N ARG A 105 -1.35 -0.67 -4.19
CA ARG A 105 -1.59 -0.44 -5.63
C ARG A 105 -0.91 0.81 -6.14
N ARG A 106 -0.92 1.91 -5.36
CA ARG A 106 -0.24 3.15 -5.75
C ARG A 106 1.27 3.02 -5.70
N GLU A 107 1.80 2.41 -4.63
CA GLU A 107 3.24 2.15 -4.55
C GLU A 107 3.72 1.23 -5.67
N TRP A 108 2.95 0.19 -5.99
CA TRP A 108 3.26 -0.69 -7.12
C TRP A 108 3.28 0.06 -8.44
N MET A 109 2.27 0.89 -8.71
CA MET A 109 2.22 1.70 -9.92
C MET A 109 3.48 2.57 -10.07
N LYS A 110 3.95 3.22 -8.98
CA LYS A 110 5.18 4.02 -9.00
C LYS A 110 6.41 3.17 -9.35
N VAL A 111 6.55 2.00 -8.73
CA VAL A 111 7.70 1.10 -8.98
C VAL A 111 7.66 0.55 -10.41
N TRP A 112 6.49 0.11 -10.87
CA TRP A 112 6.31 -0.44 -12.20
C TRP A 112 6.67 0.58 -13.29
N PHE A 113 6.19 1.82 -13.18
CA PHE A 113 6.52 2.86 -14.16
C PHE A 113 8.03 3.17 -14.18
N ARG A 114 8.69 3.31 -13.02
CA ARG A 114 10.14 3.54 -12.94
C ARG A 114 10.99 2.40 -13.51
N ALA A 115 10.45 1.19 -13.58
CA ALA A 115 11.15 0.04 -14.15
C ALA A 115 10.99 -0.06 -15.67
N HIS A 116 9.91 0.50 -16.23
CA HIS A 116 9.54 0.33 -17.64
C HIS A 116 9.67 1.61 -18.49
N TYR A 117 9.94 2.77 -17.87
CA TYR A 117 10.15 4.07 -18.52
C TYR A 117 11.25 4.86 -17.81
#